data_AF-A0A3N5RAK0-F1
#
_entry.id   AF-A0A3N5RAK0-F1
#
_cell.length_a   1.000
_cell.length_b   1.000
_cell.length_c   1.000
_cell.angle_alpha   90.00
_cell.angle_beta   90.00
_cell.angle_gamma   90.00
#
_symmetry.space_group_name_H-M   'P 1'
#
loop_
_entity.id
_entity.type
_entity.pdbx_description
1 polymer ?
#
loop_
_entity_poly.entity_id
_entity_poly.type
_entity_poly.pdbx_seq_one_letter_code
_entity_poly.pdbx_strand_id
1 'polypeptide(L)'
;MKVKYINFIWGLLLIFAGVMFLAQNMGLIGELSPEFWKFIFAGLSLLFLATYFISGLHEWGWLFPATIFGGLAITISLAEAGVQDAVVAAPLFAGIAIPFLAAFLLDRKNWWALIPAWVMVALMLMMVLVDRVPGEVIGSFVLLAVGLPFLVVYFTNRSRWWALIPGFIITAVAFIPILATQASGEFVGAFVLLAVSIPFFAVYLWSPKNWWALIPAGIVASVALVVLLSAGFGTTFEGTVIANGVIFTGIGLTFGVLWLRRKTQPTDWAKYPALGFLAAGLVAFAFGSSMESFWPVLLIIGGGLLLFGAFRERRTEH
;
A
#
# COMPACT_ATOMS: atom_id res chain seq x y z
N MET A 1 40.15 1.98 -17.43
CA MET A 1 40.41 3.44 -17.51
C MET A 1 39.14 4.28 -17.47
N LYS A 2 38.07 3.99 -18.24
CA LYS A 2 36.83 4.81 -18.28
C LYS A 2 36.14 5.06 -16.91
N VAL A 3 36.09 4.05 -16.04
CA VAL A 3 35.41 4.17 -14.72
C VAL A 3 36.10 5.17 -13.78
N LYS A 4 37.44 5.26 -13.79
CA LYS A 4 38.19 6.17 -12.91
C LYS A 4 37.92 7.64 -13.23
N TYR A 5 37.82 7.98 -14.52
CA TYR A 5 37.49 9.34 -14.96
C TYR A 5 36.04 9.72 -14.64
N ILE A 6 35.10 8.78 -14.81
CA ILE A 6 33.68 8.98 -14.44
C ILE A 6 33.55 9.27 -12.95
N ASN A 7 34.19 8.47 -12.09
CA ASN A 7 34.15 8.68 -10.64
C ASN A 7 34.79 10.01 -10.21
N PHE A 8 35.87 10.42 -10.90
CA PHE A 8 36.52 11.70 -10.65
C PHE A 8 35.60 12.88 -11.01
N ILE A 9 34.94 12.83 -12.17
CA ILE A 9 33.99 13.87 -12.62
C ILE A 9 32.81 13.98 -11.65
N TRP A 10 32.19 12.86 -11.28
CA TRP A 10 31.09 12.86 -10.32
C TRP A 10 31.53 13.34 -8.93
N GLY A 11 32.71 12.94 -8.47
CA GLY A 11 33.27 13.43 -7.21
C GLY A 11 33.45 14.95 -7.20
N LEU A 12 33.99 15.51 -8.28
CA LEU A 12 34.20 16.95 -8.42
C LEU A 12 32.86 17.72 -8.49
N LEU A 13 31.87 17.19 -9.22
CA LEU A 13 30.52 17.76 -9.27
C LEU A 13 29.84 17.75 -7.89
N LEU A 14 29.95 16.66 -7.13
CA LEU A 14 29.37 16.56 -5.79
C LEU A 14 30.03 17.52 -4.79
N ILE A 15 31.36 17.68 -4.86
CA ILE A 15 32.09 18.65 -4.04
C ILE A 15 31.61 20.07 -4.38
N PHE A 16 31.54 20.40 -5.68
CA PHE A 16 31.09 21.72 -6.12
C PHE A 16 29.66 22.03 -5.65
N ALA A 17 28.73 21.08 -5.84
CA ALA A 17 27.36 21.20 -5.38
C ALA A 17 27.29 21.38 -3.85
N GLY A 18 28.06 20.58 -3.09
CA GLY A 18 28.11 20.66 -1.63
C GLY A 18 28.63 22.01 -1.12
N VAL A 19 29.68 22.55 -1.75
CA VAL A 19 30.23 23.87 -1.41
C VAL A 19 29.20 24.97 -1.70
N MET A 20 28.50 24.91 -2.84
CA MET A 20 27.46 25.89 -3.15
C MET A 20 26.30 25.85 -2.14
N PHE A 21 25.79 24.67 -1.81
CA PHE A 21 24.71 24.54 -0.82
C PHE A 21 25.15 24.99 0.58
N LEU A 22 26.39 24.70 0.97
CA LEU A 22 26.93 25.18 2.24
C LEU A 22 27.04 26.71 2.26
N ALA A 23 27.56 27.31 1.19
CA ALA A 23 27.66 28.76 1.06
C ALA A 23 26.28 29.44 1.11
N GLN A 24 25.27 28.85 0.48
CA GLN A 24 23.89 29.35 0.51
C GLN A 24 23.30 29.28 1.92
N ASN A 25 23.46 28.15 2.62
CA ASN A 25 22.97 27.97 3.99
C ASN A 25 23.66 28.91 4.99
N MET A 26 24.95 29.19 4.79
CA MET A 26 25.70 30.17 5.58
C MET A 26 25.38 31.63 5.22
N GLY A 27 24.51 31.88 4.24
CA GLY A 27 24.16 33.24 3.78
C GLY A 27 25.30 33.95 3.04
N LEU A 28 26.34 33.23 2.59
CA LEU A 28 27.46 33.78 1.82
C LEU A 28 27.06 34.09 0.37
N ILE A 29 26.10 33.33 -0.16
CA ILE A 29 25.44 33.58 -1.45
C ILE A 29 23.93 33.61 -1.24
N GLY A 30 23.24 34.50 -1.96
CA GLY A 30 21.77 34.57 -1.94
C GLY A 30 21.12 33.34 -2.60
N GLU A 31 19.80 33.32 -2.64
CA GLU A 31 19.06 32.28 -3.37
C GLU A 31 19.42 32.33 -4.86
N LEU A 32 19.83 31.19 -5.39
CA LEU A 32 20.15 31.06 -6.81
C LEU A 32 18.86 31.15 -7.64
N SER A 33 18.94 31.85 -8.78
CA SER A 33 17.77 32.09 -9.62
C SER A 33 17.18 30.79 -10.19
N PRO A 34 15.87 30.72 -10.46
CA PRO A 34 15.28 29.57 -11.13
C PRO A 34 15.92 29.30 -12.51
N GLU A 35 16.30 30.35 -13.26
CA GLU A 35 17.06 30.23 -14.51
C GLU A 35 18.37 29.44 -14.34
N PHE A 36 19.13 29.70 -13.27
CA PHE A 36 20.36 28.96 -12.98
C PHE A 36 20.06 27.46 -12.83
N TRP A 37 19.05 27.10 -12.03
CA TRP A 37 18.66 25.71 -11.82
C TRP A 37 18.14 25.03 -13.08
N LYS A 38 17.35 25.75 -13.90
CA LYS A 38 16.88 25.28 -15.21
C LYS A 38 18.05 24.83 -16.10
N PHE A 39 19.09 25.65 -16.23
CA PHE A 39 20.26 25.31 -17.05
C PHE A 39 21.07 24.14 -16.47
N ILE A 40 21.25 24.09 -15.14
CA ILE A 40 21.92 22.98 -14.48
C ILE A 40 21.18 21.66 -14.72
N PHE A 41 19.86 21.61 -14.50
CA PHE A 41 19.08 20.39 -14.72
C PHE A 41 19.02 20.00 -16.19
N ALA A 42 18.91 20.96 -17.12
CA ALA A 42 18.99 20.67 -18.55
C ALA A 42 20.36 20.07 -18.93
N GLY A 43 21.46 20.64 -18.41
CA GLY A 43 22.81 20.11 -18.64
C GLY A 43 23.01 18.70 -18.08
N LEU A 44 22.52 18.45 -16.86
CA LEU A 44 22.55 17.11 -16.26
C LEU A 44 21.72 16.11 -17.07
N SER A 45 20.51 16.50 -17.50
CA SER A 45 19.64 15.68 -18.34
C SER A 45 20.37 15.20 -19.61
N LEU A 46 21.02 16.13 -20.33
CA LEU A 46 21.79 15.83 -21.53
C LEU A 46 23.00 14.93 -21.24
N LEU A 47 23.71 15.15 -20.13
CA LEU A 47 24.85 14.33 -19.73
C LEU A 47 24.44 12.89 -19.44
N PHE A 48 23.34 12.68 -18.70
CA PHE A 48 22.82 11.34 -18.44
C PHE A 48 22.25 10.69 -19.69
N LEU A 49 21.62 11.45 -20.58
CA LEU A 49 21.13 10.95 -21.86
C LEU A 49 22.30 10.50 -22.77
N ALA A 50 23.38 11.28 -22.82
CA ALA A 50 24.60 10.88 -23.52
C ALA A 50 25.21 9.61 -22.90
N THR A 51 25.25 9.53 -21.57
CA THR A 51 25.72 8.34 -20.85
C THR A 51 24.88 7.12 -21.19
N TYR A 52 23.55 7.23 -21.22
CA TYR A 52 22.64 6.16 -21.62
C TYR A 52 22.96 5.61 -23.02
N PHE A 53 23.10 6.48 -24.02
CA PHE A 53 23.42 6.05 -25.38
C PHE A 53 24.83 5.45 -25.52
N ILE A 54 25.81 5.93 -24.74
CA ILE A 54 27.17 5.39 -24.72
C ILE A 54 27.23 4.02 -24.02
N SER A 55 26.48 3.85 -22.93
CA SER A 55 26.41 2.60 -22.17
C SER A 55 25.59 1.52 -22.89
N GLY A 56 24.71 1.92 -23.81
CA GLY A 56 23.88 1.04 -24.62
C GLY A 56 22.43 1.01 -24.15
N LEU A 57 21.51 0.79 -25.09
CA LEU A 57 20.07 0.94 -24.85
C LEU A 57 19.51 0.01 -23.76
N HIS A 58 20.15 -1.15 -23.52
CA HIS A 58 19.74 -2.09 -22.48
C HIS A 58 19.98 -1.56 -21.05
N GLU A 59 20.87 -0.57 -20.86
CA GLU A 59 21.14 0.07 -19.57
C GLU A 59 20.12 1.18 -19.28
N TRP A 60 18.84 0.86 -19.39
CA TRP A 60 17.71 1.81 -19.27
C TRP A 60 17.64 2.52 -17.91
N GLY A 61 18.34 2.05 -16.89
CA GLY A 61 18.45 2.72 -15.59
C GLY A 61 18.98 4.15 -15.70
N TRP A 62 19.84 4.45 -16.68
CA TRP A 62 20.33 5.82 -16.94
C TRP A 62 19.26 6.80 -17.41
N LEU A 63 18.12 6.30 -17.92
CA LEU A 63 17.02 7.17 -18.31
C LEU A 63 16.37 7.85 -17.11
N PHE A 64 16.38 7.25 -15.91
CA PHE A 64 15.81 7.88 -14.70
C PHE A 64 16.39 9.27 -14.45
N PRO A 65 17.69 9.42 -14.18
CA PRO A 65 18.25 10.74 -13.94
C PRO A 65 18.10 11.64 -15.19
N ALA A 66 18.29 11.10 -16.41
CA ALA A 66 18.17 11.90 -17.63
C ALA A 66 16.80 12.57 -17.77
N THR A 67 15.73 11.80 -17.63
CA THR A 67 14.36 12.25 -17.88
C THR A 67 13.75 12.97 -16.67
N ILE A 68 14.15 12.64 -15.43
CA ILE A 68 13.76 13.39 -14.23
C ILE A 68 14.36 14.80 -14.25
N PHE A 69 15.66 14.94 -14.51
CA PHE A 69 16.28 16.28 -14.62
C PHE A 69 15.72 17.07 -15.81
N GLY A 70 15.44 16.41 -16.93
CA GLY A 70 14.76 17.04 -18.07
C GLY A 70 13.36 17.53 -17.69
N GLY A 71 12.58 16.70 -16.99
CA GLY A 71 11.27 17.05 -16.45
C GLY A 71 11.33 18.26 -15.52
N LEU A 72 12.29 18.29 -14.57
CA LEU A 72 12.50 19.42 -13.67
C LEU A 72 12.85 20.71 -14.43
N ALA A 73 13.74 20.64 -15.42
CA ALA A 73 14.10 21.81 -16.23
C ALA A 73 12.87 22.38 -16.97
N ILE A 74 11.99 21.52 -17.50
CA ILE A 74 10.76 21.94 -18.16
C ILE A 74 9.78 22.52 -17.13
N THR A 75 9.60 21.88 -15.97
CA THR A 75 8.75 22.37 -14.87
C THR A 75 9.17 23.78 -14.44
N ILE A 76 10.47 24.03 -14.24
CA ILE A 76 10.98 25.38 -13.92
C ILE A 76 10.68 26.35 -15.06
N SER A 77 10.91 25.94 -16.31
CA SER A 77 10.64 26.79 -17.48
C SER A 77 9.17 27.20 -17.59
N LEU A 78 8.24 26.28 -17.29
CA LEU A 78 6.81 26.55 -17.28
C LEU A 78 6.43 27.50 -16.13
N ALA A 79 7.00 27.30 -14.95
CA ALA A 79 6.78 28.19 -13.80
C ALA A 79 7.28 29.62 -14.10
N GLU A 80 8.48 29.76 -14.69
CA GLU A 80 9.02 31.06 -15.11
C GLU A 80 8.20 31.72 -16.22
N ALA A 81 7.57 30.92 -17.10
CA ALA A 81 6.64 31.41 -18.10
C ALA A 81 5.27 31.86 -17.51
N GLY A 82 5.11 31.79 -16.17
CA GLY A 82 3.92 32.25 -15.47
C GLY A 82 2.77 31.24 -15.43
N VAL A 83 3.02 29.98 -15.76
CA VAL A 83 2.02 28.92 -15.55
C VAL A 83 1.93 28.64 -14.04
N GLN A 84 0.76 28.86 -13.45
CA GLN A 84 0.54 28.71 -12.00
C GLN A 84 -0.26 27.45 -11.62
N ASP A 85 -0.85 26.78 -12.61
CA ASP A 85 -1.63 25.56 -12.44
C ASP A 85 -0.74 24.36 -12.06
N ALA A 86 -1.33 23.33 -11.47
CA ALA A 86 -0.62 22.10 -11.10
C ALA A 86 -0.03 21.35 -12.31
N VAL A 87 -0.49 21.65 -13.52
CA VAL A 87 0.05 21.11 -14.78
C VAL A 87 1.55 21.36 -14.94
N VAL A 88 2.11 22.36 -14.25
CA VAL A 88 3.55 22.64 -14.18
C VAL A 88 4.36 21.42 -13.74
N ALA A 89 3.78 20.55 -12.90
CA ALA A 89 4.43 19.32 -12.42
C ALA A 89 4.30 18.13 -13.40
N ALA A 90 3.46 18.20 -14.44
CA ALA A 90 3.24 17.10 -15.38
C ALA A 90 4.53 16.59 -16.07
N PRO A 91 5.47 17.45 -16.51
CA PRO A 91 6.75 17.01 -17.09
C PRO A 91 7.59 16.13 -16.17
N LEU A 92 7.52 16.33 -14.85
CA LEU A 92 8.22 15.50 -13.88
C LEU A 92 7.67 14.07 -13.86
N PHE A 93 6.34 13.91 -13.82
CA PHE A 93 5.70 12.59 -13.87
C PHE A 93 5.96 11.88 -15.20
N ALA A 94 5.94 12.62 -16.32
CA ALA A 94 6.36 12.09 -17.62
C ALA A 94 7.81 11.60 -17.58
N GLY A 95 8.70 12.38 -16.97
CA GLY A 95 10.09 12.02 -16.73
C GLY A 95 10.23 10.71 -15.98
N ILE A 96 9.44 10.48 -14.92
CA ILE A 96 9.49 9.21 -14.18
C ILE A 96 8.86 8.05 -14.97
N ALA A 97 7.84 8.31 -15.81
CA ALA A 97 7.16 7.28 -16.59
C ALA A 97 8.03 6.69 -17.71
N ILE A 98 8.81 7.54 -18.40
CA ILE A 98 9.59 7.15 -19.59
C ILE A 98 10.57 5.99 -19.33
N PRO A 99 11.39 5.99 -18.27
CA PRO A 99 12.30 4.89 -17.96
C PRO A 99 11.60 3.55 -17.78
N PHE A 100 10.43 3.54 -17.12
CA PHE A 100 9.65 2.31 -16.94
C PHE A 100 9.05 1.80 -18.26
N LEU A 101 8.56 2.71 -19.10
CA LEU A 101 8.11 2.35 -20.44
C LEU A 101 9.26 1.80 -21.29
N ALA A 102 10.43 2.43 -21.24
CA ALA A 102 11.63 1.96 -21.92
C ALA A 102 12.05 0.56 -21.43
N ALA A 103 12.06 0.34 -20.10
CA ALA A 103 12.39 -0.96 -19.50
C ALA A 103 11.52 -2.09 -20.07
N PHE A 104 10.21 -1.84 -20.22
CA PHE A 104 9.27 -2.81 -20.79
C PHE A 104 9.39 -2.97 -22.31
N LEU A 105 9.62 -1.87 -23.04
CA LEU A 105 9.74 -1.90 -24.49
C LEU A 105 11.03 -2.60 -24.95
N LEU A 106 12.12 -2.46 -24.20
CA LEU A 106 13.41 -3.07 -24.49
C LEU A 106 13.47 -4.55 -24.11
N ASP A 107 12.86 -4.94 -22.98
CA ASP A 107 12.73 -6.34 -22.58
C ASP A 107 11.35 -6.62 -21.99
N ARG A 108 10.56 -7.45 -22.70
CA ARG A 108 9.21 -7.86 -22.27
C ARG A 108 9.20 -8.66 -20.97
N LYS A 109 10.34 -9.19 -20.52
CA LYS A 109 10.48 -9.79 -19.19
C LYS A 109 10.22 -8.76 -18.08
N ASN A 110 10.47 -7.48 -18.34
CA ASN A 110 10.18 -6.37 -17.42
C ASN A 110 8.71 -5.91 -17.47
N TRP A 111 7.76 -6.83 -17.66
CA TRP A 111 6.32 -6.52 -17.67
C TRP A 111 5.86 -5.78 -16.41
N TRP A 112 6.55 -5.99 -15.28
CA TRP A 112 6.25 -5.32 -14.00
C TRP A 112 6.38 -3.80 -14.11
N ALA A 113 7.22 -3.28 -15.01
CA ALA A 113 7.44 -1.85 -15.21
C ALA A 113 6.22 -1.13 -15.79
N LEU A 114 5.28 -1.85 -16.40
CA LEU A 114 4.01 -1.27 -16.85
C LEU A 114 3.16 -0.74 -15.69
N ILE A 115 3.26 -1.33 -14.50
CA ILE A 115 2.50 -0.88 -13.32
C ILE A 115 2.92 0.55 -12.93
N PRO A 116 4.20 0.83 -12.58
CA PRO A 116 4.61 2.17 -12.24
C PRO A 116 4.50 3.14 -13.44
N ALA A 117 4.77 2.70 -14.67
CA ALA A 117 4.56 3.53 -15.86
C ALA A 117 3.12 4.03 -15.97
N TRP A 118 2.14 3.13 -15.81
CA TRP A 118 0.72 3.48 -15.81
C TRP A 118 0.39 4.49 -14.72
N VAL A 119 0.85 4.26 -13.49
CA VAL A 119 0.58 5.16 -12.36
C VAL A 119 1.17 6.54 -12.65
N MET A 120 2.40 6.63 -13.16
CA MET A 120 3.01 7.92 -13.49
C MET A 120 2.27 8.65 -14.62
N VAL A 121 1.81 7.93 -15.65
CA VAL A 121 0.99 8.52 -16.73
C VAL A 121 -0.36 9.00 -16.18
N ALA A 122 -0.99 8.24 -15.30
CA ALA A 122 -2.24 8.67 -14.68
C ALA A 122 -2.04 9.90 -13.77
N LEU A 123 -0.97 9.96 -12.99
CA LEU A 123 -0.62 11.14 -12.19
C LEU A 123 -0.31 12.35 -13.08
N MET A 124 0.36 12.15 -14.21
CA MET A 124 0.58 13.21 -15.20
C MET A 124 -0.75 13.74 -15.74
N LEU A 125 -1.70 12.87 -16.10
CA LEU A 125 -3.05 13.28 -16.52
C LEU A 125 -3.81 13.98 -15.38
N MET A 126 -3.62 13.53 -14.14
CA MET A 126 -4.23 14.14 -12.97
C MET A 126 -3.77 15.59 -12.76
N MET A 127 -2.50 15.91 -13.02
CA MET A 127 -2.01 17.29 -12.95
C MET A 127 -2.76 18.25 -13.89
N VAL A 128 -3.37 17.74 -14.98
CA VAL A 128 -4.23 18.54 -15.86
C VAL A 128 -5.65 18.70 -15.28
N LEU A 129 -6.12 17.75 -14.47
CA LEU A 129 -7.50 17.75 -13.98
C LEU A 129 -7.66 18.40 -12.61
N VAL A 130 -6.61 18.46 -11.80
CA VAL A 130 -6.71 18.81 -10.38
C VAL A 130 -7.29 20.20 -10.12
N ASP A 131 -6.98 21.19 -10.95
CA ASP A 131 -7.51 22.55 -10.80
C ASP A 131 -8.92 22.72 -11.41
N ARG A 132 -9.44 21.68 -12.08
CA ARG A 132 -10.70 21.72 -12.84
C ARG A 132 -11.82 20.87 -12.22
N VAL A 133 -11.50 20.05 -11.23
CA VAL A 133 -12.38 19.00 -10.72
C VAL A 133 -12.32 18.97 -9.18
N PRO A 134 -13.42 18.63 -8.47
CA PRO A 134 -13.41 18.51 -7.02
C PRO A 134 -12.32 17.57 -6.49
N GLY A 135 -11.73 17.91 -5.34
CA GLY A 135 -10.61 17.17 -4.75
C GLY A 135 -10.94 15.72 -4.42
N GLU A 136 -12.19 15.41 -4.11
CA GLU A 136 -12.68 14.05 -3.85
C GLU A 136 -12.58 13.19 -5.10
N VAL A 137 -12.99 13.74 -6.26
CA VAL A 137 -12.89 13.03 -7.55
C VAL A 137 -11.42 12.82 -7.92
N ILE A 138 -10.54 13.77 -7.61
CA ILE A 138 -9.10 13.60 -7.81
C ILE A 138 -8.54 12.50 -6.92
N GLY A 139 -8.87 12.49 -5.63
CA GLY A 139 -8.47 11.42 -4.71
C GLY A 139 -8.95 10.04 -5.17
N SER A 140 -10.21 9.96 -5.61
CA SER A 140 -10.79 8.74 -6.19
C SER A 140 -10.08 8.31 -7.47
N PHE A 141 -9.82 9.25 -8.39
CA PHE A 141 -9.13 8.98 -9.64
C PHE A 141 -7.73 8.42 -9.40
N VAL A 142 -6.95 9.04 -8.49
CA VAL A 142 -5.58 8.60 -8.19
C VAL A 142 -5.57 7.18 -7.65
N LEU A 143 -6.41 6.89 -6.66
CA LEU A 143 -6.50 5.55 -6.08
C LEU A 143 -6.95 4.52 -7.12
N LEU A 144 -7.97 4.85 -7.93
CA LEU A 144 -8.43 3.96 -8.99
C LEU A 144 -7.32 3.69 -10.02
N ALA A 145 -6.59 4.72 -10.43
CA ALA A 145 -5.47 4.59 -11.35
C ALA A 145 -4.34 3.71 -10.80
N VAL A 146 -4.14 3.67 -9.48
CA VAL A 146 -3.18 2.78 -8.83
C VAL A 146 -3.70 1.34 -8.75
N GLY A 147 -5.00 1.14 -8.47
CA GLY A 147 -5.60 -0.18 -8.36
C GLY A 147 -5.76 -0.91 -9.69
N LEU A 148 -6.11 -0.18 -10.76
CA LEU A 148 -6.41 -0.73 -12.08
C LEU A 148 -5.29 -1.61 -12.68
N PRO A 149 -3.99 -1.22 -12.66
CA PRO A 149 -2.91 -2.07 -13.17
C PRO A 149 -2.87 -3.45 -12.55
N PHE A 150 -3.11 -3.58 -11.24
CA PHE A 150 -3.12 -4.88 -10.56
C PHE A 150 -4.30 -5.74 -11.01
N LEU A 151 -5.48 -5.14 -11.20
CA LEU A 151 -6.64 -5.83 -11.75
C LEU A 151 -6.37 -6.29 -13.20
N VAL A 152 -5.77 -5.44 -14.04
CA VAL A 152 -5.34 -5.82 -15.39
C VAL A 152 -4.35 -6.98 -15.36
N VAL A 153 -3.37 -6.98 -14.45
CA VAL A 153 -2.42 -8.09 -14.27
C VAL A 153 -3.14 -9.40 -13.91
N TYR A 154 -4.10 -9.35 -12.99
CA TYR A 154 -4.88 -10.51 -12.59
C TYR A 154 -5.75 -11.06 -13.73
N PHE A 155 -6.47 -10.19 -14.44
CA PHE A 155 -7.35 -10.61 -15.55
C PHE A 155 -6.57 -11.11 -16.76
N THR A 156 -5.36 -10.57 -17.00
CA THR A 156 -4.47 -11.02 -18.08
C THR A 156 -3.89 -12.40 -17.79
N ASN A 157 -3.52 -12.67 -16.54
CA ASN A 157 -3.00 -13.96 -16.14
C ASN A 157 -3.44 -14.34 -14.72
N ARG A 158 -4.50 -15.16 -14.65
CA ARG A 158 -5.11 -15.63 -13.40
C ARG A 158 -4.17 -16.45 -12.50
N SER A 159 -3.02 -16.92 -13.01
CA SER A 159 -1.98 -17.51 -12.16
C SER A 159 -1.36 -16.50 -11.19
N ARG A 160 -1.43 -15.21 -11.51
CA ARG A 160 -0.97 -14.08 -10.68
C ARG A 160 -2.08 -13.61 -9.73
N TRP A 161 -2.69 -14.57 -9.04
CA TRP A 161 -3.80 -14.35 -8.09
C TRP A 161 -3.47 -13.31 -7.02
N TRP A 162 -2.20 -13.16 -6.66
CA TRP A 162 -1.74 -12.17 -5.68
C TRP A 162 -2.14 -10.74 -6.04
N ALA A 163 -2.28 -10.41 -7.34
CA ALA A 163 -2.62 -9.07 -7.80
C ALA A 163 -4.10 -8.71 -7.56
N LEU A 164 -4.97 -9.70 -7.38
CA LEU A 164 -6.39 -9.47 -7.06
C LEU A 164 -6.55 -8.73 -5.73
N ILE A 165 -5.73 -9.05 -4.73
CA ILE A 165 -5.81 -8.46 -3.39
C ILE A 165 -5.54 -6.94 -3.43
N PRO A 166 -4.33 -6.47 -3.82
CA PRO A 166 -4.06 -5.04 -3.87
C PRO A 166 -4.94 -4.33 -4.90
N GLY A 167 -5.19 -4.95 -6.07
CA GLY A 167 -6.02 -4.34 -7.11
C GLY A 167 -7.44 -4.08 -6.65
N PHE A 168 -8.08 -5.07 -6.03
CA PHE A 168 -9.45 -4.92 -5.54
C PHE A 168 -9.52 -3.97 -4.33
N ILE A 169 -8.61 -4.11 -3.36
CA ILE A 169 -8.60 -3.25 -2.16
C ILE A 169 -8.42 -1.78 -2.55
N ILE A 170 -7.40 -1.48 -3.36
CA ILE A 170 -7.12 -0.10 -3.77
C ILE A 170 -8.27 0.47 -4.60
N THR A 171 -8.86 -0.35 -5.49
CA THR A 171 -10.04 0.05 -6.28
C THR A 171 -11.25 0.31 -5.40
N ALA A 172 -11.49 -0.49 -4.37
CA ALA A 172 -12.57 -0.24 -3.43
C ALA A 172 -12.32 1.02 -2.61
N VAL A 173 -11.10 1.20 -2.11
CA VAL A 173 -10.65 2.39 -1.37
C VAL A 173 -10.75 3.65 -2.23
N ALA A 174 -10.65 3.53 -3.56
CA ALA A 174 -10.87 4.63 -4.49
C ALA A 174 -12.26 5.25 -4.40
N PHE A 175 -13.27 4.55 -3.89
CA PHE A 175 -14.60 5.11 -3.70
C PHE A 175 -14.74 5.90 -2.39
N ILE A 176 -13.78 5.81 -1.45
CA ILE A 176 -13.88 6.47 -0.14
C ILE A 176 -14.09 7.99 -0.27
N PRO A 177 -13.29 8.75 -1.04
CA PRO A 177 -13.45 10.20 -1.09
C PRO A 177 -14.86 10.64 -1.52
N ILE A 178 -15.44 9.94 -2.49
CA ILE A 178 -16.81 10.20 -2.97
C ILE A 178 -17.86 9.71 -1.97
N LEU A 179 -17.69 8.53 -1.38
CA LEU A 179 -18.65 8.01 -0.39
C LEU A 179 -18.67 8.86 0.89
N ALA A 180 -17.54 9.45 1.27
CA ALA A 180 -17.43 10.30 2.45
C ALA A 180 -18.26 11.59 2.36
N THR A 181 -18.67 12.02 1.16
CA THR A 181 -19.56 13.18 1.01
C THR A 181 -21.04 12.80 1.11
N GLN A 182 -21.38 11.52 0.91
CA GLN A 182 -22.76 11.05 0.78
C GLN A 182 -23.21 10.11 1.92
N ALA A 183 -22.29 9.58 2.70
CA ALA A 183 -22.56 8.55 3.71
C ALA A 183 -21.85 8.86 5.04
N SER A 184 -22.35 8.26 6.12
CA SER A 184 -21.73 8.40 7.45
C SER A 184 -20.37 7.69 7.51
N GLY A 185 -19.52 8.13 8.43
CA GLY A 185 -18.18 7.55 8.63
C GLY A 185 -18.22 6.05 8.97
N GLU A 186 -19.23 5.60 9.71
CA GLU A 186 -19.44 4.18 10.03
C GLU A 186 -19.76 3.37 8.77
N PHE A 187 -20.64 3.88 7.91
CA PHE A 187 -20.97 3.20 6.65
C PHE A 187 -19.75 3.12 5.74
N VAL A 188 -18.99 4.20 5.60
CA VAL A 188 -17.75 4.21 4.81
C VAL A 188 -16.73 3.23 5.40
N GLY A 189 -16.55 3.22 6.72
CA GLY A 189 -15.66 2.28 7.41
C GLY A 189 -16.07 0.82 7.19
N ALA A 190 -17.36 0.51 7.33
CA ALA A 190 -17.90 -0.81 7.06
C ALA A 190 -17.72 -1.24 5.59
N PHE A 191 -17.99 -0.34 4.64
CA PHE A 191 -17.78 -0.58 3.22
C PHE A 191 -16.32 -0.95 2.94
N VAL A 192 -15.36 -0.19 3.48
CA VAL A 192 -13.93 -0.45 3.29
C VAL A 192 -13.55 -1.81 3.85
N LEU A 193 -13.96 -2.12 5.08
CA LEU A 193 -13.63 -3.40 5.71
C LEU A 193 -14.25 -4.58 4.94
N LEU A 194 -15.53 -4.49 4.54
CA LEU A 194 -16.15 -5.51 3.70
C LEU A 194 -15.41 -5.66 2.38
N ALA A 195 -15.09 -4.56 1.70
CA ALA A 195 -14.38 -4.60 0.44
C ALA A 195 -12.96 -5.19 0.57
N VAL A 196 -12.30 -4.98 1.70
CA VAL A 196 -11.01 -5.63 2.01
C VAL A 196 -11.17 -7.13 2.20
N SER A 197 -12.27 -7.60 2.81
CA SER A 197 -12.50 -9.03 3.05
C SER A 197 -12.78 -9.83 1.75
N ILE A 198 -13.44 -9.22 0.76
CA ILE A 198 -13.86 -9.86 -0.49
C ILE A 198 -12.71 -10.54 -1.25
N PRO A 199 -11.58 -9.88 -1.57
CA PRO A 199 -10.52 -10.52 -2.33
C PRO A 199 -9.86 -11.67 -1.57
N PHE A 200 -9.82 -11.64 -0.23
CA PHE A 200 -9.35 -12.78 0.55
C PHE A 200 -10.32 -13.97 0.47
N PHE A 201 -11.63 -13.72 0.54
CA PHE A 201 -12.62 -14.78 0.28
C PHE A 201 -12.50 -15.33 -1.14
N ALA A 202 -12.32 -14.47 -2.15
CA ALA A 202 -12.11 -14.91 -3.52
C ALA A 202 -10.86 -15.80 -3.65
N VAL A 203 -9.73 -15.41 -3.03
CA VAL A 203 -8.48 -16.18 -3.03
C VAL A 203 -8.63 -17.52 -2.28
N TYR A 204 -9.38 -17.52 -1.16
CA TYR A 204 -9.70 -18.74 -0.41
C TYR A 204 -10.54 -19.72 -1.24
N LEU A 205 -11.57 -19.23 -1.91
CA LEU A 205 -12.46 -20.05 -2.76
C LEU A 205 -11.78 -20.49 -4.06
N TRP A 206 -10.75 -19.78 -4.52
CA TRP A 206 -10.04 -20.08 -5.77
C TRP A 206 -9.25 -21.38 -5.71
N SER A 207 -8.59 -21.64 -4.58
CA SER A 207 -7.75 -22.83 -4.43
C SER A 207 -7.84 -23.39 -3.02
N PRO A 208 -8.08 -24.70 -2.87
CA PRO A 208 -8.01 -25.39 -1.58
C PRO A 208 -6.70 -25.17 -0.80
N LYS A 209 -5.60 -24.86 -1.52
CA LYS A 209 -4.27 -24.59 -0.95
C LYS A 209 -4.20 -23.22 -0.25
N ASN A 210 -5.07 -22.29 -0.59
CA ASN A 210 -5.10 -20.93 -0.03
C ASN A 210 -5.96 -20.85 1.23
N TRP A 211 -5.92 -21.88 2.08
CA TRP A 211 -6.70 -21.93 3.32
C TRP A 211 -6.39 -20.74 4.24
N TRP A 212 -5.16 -20.21 4.19
CA TRP A 212 -4.71 -19.09 5.00
C TRP A 212 -5.53 -17.82 4.75
N ALA A 213 -6.08 -17.64 3.53
CA ALA A 213 -6.81 -16.43 3.16
C ALA A 213 -8.16 -16.31 3.89
N LEU A 214 -8.71 -17.41 4.41
CA LEU A 214 -9.92 -17.38 5.23
C LEU A 214 -9.73 -16.58 6.52
N ILE A 215 -8.51 -16.57 7.08
CA ILE A 215 -8.20 -15.88 8.35
C ILE A 215 -8.38 -14.36 8.20
N PRO A 216 -7.65 -13.65 7.32
CA PRO A 216 -7.88 -12.22 7.12
C PRO A 216 -9.28 -11.94 6.59
N ALA A 217 -9.85 -12.78 5.72
CA ALA A 217 -11.22 -12.60 5.23
C ALA A 217 -12.23 -12.57 6.38
N GLY A 218 -12.23 -13.60 7.23
CA GLY A 218 -13.19 -13.77 8.31
C GLY A 218 -13.01 -12.76 9.44
N ILE A 219 -11.75 -12.44 9.82
CA ILE A 219 -11.48 -11.42 10.84
C ILE A 219 -11.96 -10.05 10.35
N VAL A 220 -11.56 -9.62 9.16
CA VAL A 220 -11.94 -8.31 8.63
C VAL A 220 -13.45 -8.23 8.41
N ALA A 221 -14.09 -9.30 7.92
CA ALA A 221 -15.55 -9.34 7.79
C ALA A 221 -16.28 -9.26 9.14
N SER A 222 -15.71 -9.86 10.19
CA SER A 222 -16.26 -9.76 11.56
C SER A 222 -16.18 -8.33 12.09
N VAL A 223 -15.05 -7.64 11.86
CA VAL A 223 -14.90 -6.22 12.21
C VAL A 223 -15.88 -5.37 11.41
N ALA A 224 -16.04 -5.64 10.12
CA ALA A 224 -16.97 -4.91 9.26
C ALA A 224 -18.43 -5.05 9.73
N LEU A 225 -18.83 -6.26 10.13
CA LEU A 225 -20.14 -6.53 10.70
C LEU A 225 -20.36 -5.75 12.00
N VAL A 226 -19.36 -5.69 12.88
CA VAL A 226 -19.43 -4.88 14.10
C VAL A 226 -19.63 -3.41 13.77
N VAL A 227 -18.86 -2.85 12.82
CA VAL A 227 -19.01 -1.44 12.43
C VAL A 227 -20.42 -1.16 11.89
N LEU A 228 -21.00 -2.07 11.10
CA LEU A 228 -22.40 -1.94 10.63
C LEU A 228 -23.42 -1.98 11.77
N LEU A 229 -23.25 -2.90 12.72
CA LEU A 229 -24.15 -3.01 13.86
C LEU A 229 -24.05 -1.77 14.77
N SER A 230 -22.83 -1.24 14.98
CA SER A 230 -22.61 -0.02 15.75
C SER A 230 -23.29 1.20 15.14
N ALA A 231 -23.46 1.24 13.81
CA ALA A 231 -24.22 2.31 13.16
C ALA A 231 -25.72 2.30 13.54
N GLY A 232 -26.28 1.13 13.89
CA GLY A 232 -27.68 0.98 14.30
C GLY A 232 -27.93 1.16 15.80
N PHE A 233 -27.03 0.65 16.65
CA PHE A 233 -27.20 0.63 18.11
C PHE A 233 -26.39 1.71 18.86
N GLY A 234 -25.55 2.47 18.15
CA GLY A 234 -24.67 3.47 18.73
C GLY A 234 -23.60 2.88 19.67
N THR A 235 -22.96 3.75 20.47
CA THR A 235 -21.96 3.38 21.48
C THR A 235 -22.56 3.05 22.84
N THR A 236 -23.81 2.62 22.87
CA THR A 236 -24.49 2.21 24.10
C THR A 236 -23.77 1.02 24.74
N PHE A 237 -23.97 0.84 26.04
CA PHE A 237 -23.46 -0.32 26.77
C PHE A 237 -23.82 -1.63 26.07
N GLU A 238 -25.11 -1.80 25.73
CA GLU A 238 -25.61 -2.96 24.98
C GLU A 238 -24.95 -3.10 23.61
N GLY A 239 -24.73 -1.99 22.90
CA GLY A 239 -23.99 -1.97 21.64
C GLY A 239 -22.56 -2.51 21.77
N THR A 240 -21.86 -2.16 22.86
CA THR A 240 -20.49 -2.65 23.12
C THR A 240 -20.47 -4.14 23.46
N VAL A 241 -21.46 -4.62 24.22
CA VAL A 241 -21.63 -6.06 24.50
C VAL A 241 -21.81 -6.85 23.20
N ILE A 242 -22.72 -6.39 22.34
CA ILE A 242 -23.02 -7.04 21.06
C ILE A 242 -21.80 -7.01 20.15
N ALA A 243 -21.11 -5.87 20.05
CA ALA A 243 -19.91 -5.71 19.24
C ALA A 243 -18.82 -6.72 19.63
N ASN A 244 -18.52 -6.83 20.93
CA ASN A 244 -17.52 -7.76 21.44
C ASN A 244 -17.93 -9.22 21.21
N GLY A 245 -19.20 -9.58 21.47
CA GLY A 245 -19.69 -10.92 21.19
C GLY A 245 -19.58 -11.29 19.71
N VAL A 246 -20.02 -10.41 18.82
CA VAL A 246 -20.01 -10.62 17.37
C VAL A 246 -18.57 -10.78 16.84
N ILE A 247 -17.63 -9.93 17.25
CA ILE A 247 -16.25 -10.04 16.75
C ILE A 247 -15.59 -11.34 17.21
N PHE A 248 -15.70 -11.71 18.50
CA PHE A 248 -15.10 -12.95 19.00
C PHE A 248 -15.76 -14.19 18.41
N THR A 249 -17.09 -14.21 18.31
CA THR A 249 -17.79 -15.30 17.64
C THR A 249 -17.40 -15.40 16.16
N GLY A 250 -17.31 -14.28 15.44
CA GLY A 250 -16.90 -14.28 14.03
C GLY A 250 -15.47 -14.80 13.81
N ILE A 251 -14.52 -14.41 14.66
CA ILE A 251 -13.15 -14.95 14.66
C ILE A 251 -13.18 -16.46 15.00
N GLY A 252 -13.94 -16.85 16.03
CA GLY A 252 -14.10 -18.24 16.43
C GLY A 252 -14.69 -19.13 15.33
N LEU A 253 -15.70 -18.65 14.61
CA LEU A 253 -16.27 -19.31 13.44
C LEU A 253 -15.27 -19.41 12.30
N THR A 254 -14.46 -18.37 12.06
CA THR A 254 -13.41 -18.37 11.03
C THR A 254 -12.41 -19.51 11.28
N PHE A 255 -11.91 -19.65 12.51
CA PHE A 255 -11.02 -20.76 12.87
C PHE A 255 -11.77 -22.10 12.94
N GLY A 256 -13.05 -22.12 13.30
CA GLY A 256 -13.89 -23.31 13.27
C GLY A 256 -14.01 -23.89 11.86
N VAL A 257 -14.31 -23.05 10.87
CA VAL A 257 -14.33 -23.42 9.44
C VAL A 257 -12.95 -23.91 9.00
N LEU A 258 -11.87 -23.24 9.44
CA LEU A 258 -10.52 -23.68 9.15
C LEU A 258 -10.24 -25.09 9.71
N TRP A 259 -10.65 -25.36 10.95
CA TRP A 259 -10.50 -26.67 11.60
C TRP A 259 -11.30 -27.78 10.91
N LEU A 260 -12.45 -27.47 10.28
CA LEU A 260 -13.19 -28.45 9.48
C LEU A 260 -12.38 -28.97 8.28
N ARG A 261 -11.38 -28.20 7.81
CA ARG A 261 -10.51 -28.58 6.68
C ARG A 261 -9.31 -29.44 7.06
N ARG A 262 -9.14 -29.77 8.34
CA ARG A 262 -8.01 -30.56 8.88
C ARG A 262 -7.69 -31.86 8.15
N LYS A 263 -8.72 -32.53 7.60
CA LYS A 263 -8.54 -33.78 6.86
C LYS A 263 -7.74 -33.61 5.55
N THR A 264 -7.70 -32.39 5.01
CA THR A 264 -7.11 -32.08 3.71
C THR A 264 -5.97 -31.06 3.78
N GLN A 265 -5.87 -30.31 4.89
CA GLN A 265 -4.93 -29.21 5.08
C GLN A 265 -4.42 -29.23 6.52
N PRO A 266 -3.15 -28.81 6.79
CA PRO A 266 -2.54 -28.83 8.12
C PRO A 266 -3.12 -27.74 9.04
N THR A 267 -4.38 -27.89 9.41
CA THR A 267 -5.23 -26.90 10.11
C THR A 267 -5.77 -27.42 11.44
N ASP A 268 -5.22 -28.53 11.95
CA ASP A 268 -5.60 -29.11 13.24
C ASP A 268 -5.39 -28.17 14.43
N TRP A 269 -4.39 -27.29 14.32
CA TRP A 269 -4.10 -26.26 15.31
C TRP A 269 -5.26 -25.27 15.48
N ALA A 270 -6.14 -25.11 14.47
CA ALA A 270 -7.21 -24.12 14.48
C ALA A 270 -8.31 -24.40 15.51
N LYS A 271 -8.40 -25.63 16.05
CA LYS A 271 -9.37 -25.97 17.12
C LYS A 271 -9.16 -25.15 18.39
N TYR A 272 -7.91 -24.83 18.73
CA TYR A 272 -7.57 -24.10 19.94
C TYR A 272 -8.05 -22.64 19.88
N PRO A 273 -7.69 -21.84 18.84
CA PRO A 273 -8.24 -20.50 18.70
C PRO A 273 -9.76 -20.52 18.44
N ALA A 274 -10.30 -21.49 17.70
CA ALA A 274 -11.75 -21.60 17.49
C ALA A 274 -12.50 -21.73 18.82
N LEU A 275 -12.09 -22.68 19.67
CA LEU A 275 -12.71 -22.89 20.98
C LEU A 275 -12.54 -21.67 21.88
N GLY A 276 -11.33 -21.10 21.94
CA GLY A 276 -11.03 -19.93 22.76
C GLY A 276 -11.88 -18.72 22.38
N PHE A 277 -11.97 -18.39 21.10
CA PHE A 277 -12.74 -17.24 20.62
C PHE A 277 -14.26 -17.46 20.68
N LEU A 278 -14.75 -18.69 20.45
CA LEU A 278 -16.18 -19.00 20.64
C LEU A 278 -16.57 -18.90 22.12
N ALA A 279 -15.73 -19.41 23.03
CA ALA A 279 -15.95 -19.25 24.47
C ALA A 279 -15.91 -17.77 24.89
N ALA A 280 -14.94 -17.01 24.38
CA ALA A 280 -14.87 -15.57 24.61
C ALA A 280 -16.11 -14.83 24.09
N GLY A 281 -16.63 -15.21 22.92
CA GLY A 281 -17.88 -14.65 22.38
C GLY A 281 -19.09 -14.95 23.27
N LEU A 282 -19.23 -16.19 23.76
CA LEU A 282 -20.30 -16.56 24.70
C LEU A 282 -20.20 -15.78 26.02
N VAL A 283 -18.98 -15.64 26.56
CA VAL A 283 -18.73 -14.84 27.77
C VAL A 283 -19.05 -13.36 27.50
N ALA A 284 -18.66 -12.82 26.34
CA ALA A 284 -18.96 -11.44 25.97
C ALA A 284 -20.47 -11.19 25.95
N PHE A 285 -21.25 -12.08 25.31
CA PHE A 285 -22.71 -11.97 25.28
C PHE A 285 -23.35 -12.12 26.67
N ALA A 286 -22.78 -12.96 27.55
CA ALA A 286 -23.34 -13.22 28.88
C ALA A 286 -22.98 -12.14 29.93
N PHE A 287 -21.78 -11.57 29.86
CA PHE A 287 -21.22 -10.70 30.91
C PHE A 287 -20.93 -9.27 30.47
N GLY A 288 -21.03 -8.96 29.17
CA GLY A 288 -20.94 -7.59 28.66
C GLY A 288 -19.64 -6.86 29.00
N SER A 289 -19.74 -5.61 29.47
CA SER A 289 -18.55 -4.79 29.79
C SER A 289 -17.75 -5.33 30.98
N SER A 290 -18.35 -6.18 31.83
CA SER A 290 -17.61 -6.83 32.92
C SER A 290 -16.49 -7.72 32.41
N MET A 291 -16.48 -8.06 31.11
CA MET A 291 -15.40 -8.81 30.47
C MET A 291 -14.03 -8.15 30.60
N GLU A 292 -13.96 -6.82 30.74
CA GLU A 292 -12.70 -6.10 31.03
C GLU A 292 -12.05 -6.58 32.33
N SER A 293 -12.85 -7.02 33.32
CA SER A 293 -12.36 -7.60 34.57
C SER A 293 -11.93 -9.06 34.43
N PHE A 294 -12.44 -9.78 33.42
CA PHE A 294 -12.13 -11.21 33.20
C PHE A 294 -10.89 -11.45 32.34
N TRP A 295 -10.53 -10.52 31.44
CA TRP A 295 -9.36 -10.68 30.58
C TRP A 295 -8.05 -10.89 31.36
N PRO A 296 -7.75 -10.14 32.44
CA PRO A 296 -6.56 -10.39 33.26
C PRO A 296 -6.55 -11.80 33.87
N VAL A 297 -7.70 -12.28 34.34
CA VAL A 297 -7.83 -13.62 34.96
C VAL A 297 -7.57 -14.72 33.94
N LEU A 298 -8.13 -14.61 32.73
CA LEU A 298 -7.91 -15.56 31.65
C LEU A 298 -6.44 -15.57 31.18
N LEU A 299 -5.80 -14.40 31.08
CA LEU A 299 -4.37 -14.29 30.76
C LEU A 299 -3.49 -14.91 31.85
N ILE A 300 -3.82 -14.72 33.13
CA ILE A 300 -3.10 -15.33 34.25
C ILE A 300 -3.21 -16.86 34.19
N ILE A 301 -4.42 -17.39 33.97
CA ILE A 301 -4.64 -18.84 33.84
C ILE A 301 -3.88 -19.38 32.61
N GLY A 302 -4.00 -18.72 31.46
CA GLY A 302 -3.31 -19.11 30.23
C GLY A 302 -1.80 -19.09 30.39
N GLY A 303 -1.25 -18.02 30.98
CA GLY A 303 0.17 -17.92 31.30
C GLY A 303 0.64 -18.99 32.29
N GLY A 304 -0.16 -19.29 33.32
CA GLY A 304 0.11 -20.37 34.27
C GLY A 304 0.15 -21.75 33.61
N LEU A 305 -0.77 -22.04 32.70
CA LEU A 305 -0.80 -23.30 31.94
C LEU A 305 0.40 -23.44 31.00
N LEU A 306 0.80 -22.35 30.33
CA LEU A 306 1.99 -22.33 29.47
C LEU A 306 3.27 -22.57 30.27
N LEU A 307 3.40 -21.91 31.43
CA LEU A 307 4.51 -22.16 32.35
C LEU A 307 4.54 -23.62 32.83
N PHE A 308 3.39 -24.15 33.25
CA PHE A 308 3.29 -25.54 33.68
C PHE A 308 3.66 -26.54 32.57
N GLY A 309 3.24 -26.29 31.33
CA GLY A 309 3.65 -27.08 30.16
C GLY A 309 5.16 -27.06 29.90
N ALA A 310 5.77 -25.87 29.96
CA ALA A 310 7.22 -25.70 29.76
C ALA A 310 8.07 -26.43 30.81
N PHE A 311 7.59 -26.52 32.06
CA PHE A 311 8.27 -27.28 33.12
C PHE A 311 8.07 -28.80 33.01
N ARG A 312 7.07 -29.27 32.26
CA ARG A 312 6.75 -30.70 32.12
C ARG A 312 7.56 -31.40 31.01
N GLU A 313 7.89 -30.72 29.93
CA GLU A 313 8.70 -31.29 28.83
C GLU A 313 10.16 -31.53 29.20
N ARG A 314 10.70 -30.82 30.21
CA ARG A 314 12.08 -31.02 30.69
C ARG A 314 12.29 -32.30 31.53
N ARG A 315 11.27 -33.11 31.79
CA ARG A 315 11.37 -34.32 32.64
C ARG A 315 11.46 -35.65 31.88
N THR A 316 11.50 -35.64 30.55
CA THR A 316 11.52 -36.85 29.71
C THR A 316 12.84 -37.08 28.96
N GLU A 317 13.94 -36.48 29.42
CA GLU A 317 15.30 -36.78 28.95
C GLU A 317 16.20 -37.10 30.15
N HIS A 318 16.08 -38.31 30.70
CA HIS A 318 17.09 -38.96 31.53
C HIS A 318 16.98 -40.47 31.35
#